data_AF-A0A1H3XQ58-F1
#
_entry.id   AF-A0A1H3XQ58-F1
#
_cell.length_a   1.000
_cell.length_b   1.000
_cell.length_c   1.000
_cell.angle_alpha   90.00
_cell.angle_beta   90.00
_cell.angle_gamma   90.00
#
_symmetry.space_group_name_H-M   'P 1'
#
loop_
_entity.id
_entity.type
_entity.pdbx_description
1 polymer ?
#
loop_
_entity_poly.entity_id
_entity_poly.type
_entity_poly.pdbx_seq_one_letter_code
_entity_poly.pdbx_strand_id
1 'polypeptide(L)'
;MSETMQPDLDQIFEILAPVDDDIEGLLAYAYFKRHKRAWSHNFLRARGRHPSEVEEIAFSESACVSDQISRYRQQAQNALVAYGAMCVGDAREDIAREAITARMERSAEVVEQSGSLDSQVKSSVISTLLTTAILVLLAAGVRLLGIDLLDVVDAVNAK
;
A
#
# COMPACT_ATOMS: atom_id res chain seq x y z
N MET A 1 41.78 -45.38 -3.95
CA MET A 1 40.75 -44.59 -4.64
C MET A 1 40.64 -43.28 -3.89
N SER A 2 41.40 -42.27 -4.31
CA SER A 2 41.32 -40.94 -3.73
C SER A 2 40.08 -40.26 -4.28
N GLU A 3 39.10 -40.08 -3.40
CA GLU A 3 37.96 -39.19 -3.61
C GLU A 3 38.53 -37.79 -3.80
N THR A 4 38.65 -37.37 -5.06
CA THR A 4 39.04 -36.01 -5.42
C THR A 4 37.90 -35.11 -4.98
N MET A 5 38.06 -34.53 -3.79
CA MET A 5 37.23 -33.47 -3.24
C MET A 5 37.20 -32.32 -4.25
N GLN A 6 36.17 -32.34 -5.09
CA GLN A 6 35.82 -31.30 -6.03
C GLN A 6 35.37 -30.11 -5.17
N PRO A 7 36.11 -28.98 -5.10
CA PRO A 7 35.67 -27.86 -4.29
C PRO A 7 34.34 -27.37 -4.84
N ASP A 8 33.42 -27.33 -3.91
CA ASP A 8 32.12 -27.96 -4.07
C ASP A 8 31.12 -26.92 -4.60
N LEU A 9 30.52 -27.20 -5.75
CA LEU A 9 29.44 -26.36 -6.29
C LEU A 9 28.25 -26.30 -5.32
N ASP A 10 28.17 -27.22 -4.37
CA ASP A 10 27.17 -27.23 -3.31
C ASP A 10 27.54 -26.22 -2.21
N GLN A 11 28.83 -25.94 -1.94
CA GLN A 11 29.22 -24.89 -0.98
C GLN A 11 28.74 -23.49 -1.39
N ILE A 12 28.82 -23.14 -2.67
CA ILE A 12 28.38 -21.79 -3.08
C ILE A 12 26.86 -21.65 -3.05
N PHE A 13 26.12 -22.76 -3.18
CA PHE A 13 24.69 -22.77 -2.97
C PHE A 13 24.38 -22.45 -1.51
N GLU A 14 24.99 -23.16 -0.56
CA GLU A 14 24.81 -22.92 0.87
C GLU A 14 25.18 -21.49 1.29
N ILE A 15 26.18 -20.89 0.66
CA ILE A 15 26.59 -19.50 0.93
C ILE A 15 25.57 -18.48 0.38
N LEU A 16 25.04 -18.73 -0.82
CA LEU A 16 24.13 -17.79 -1.50
C LEU A 16 22.68 -17.95 -1.07
N ALA A 17 22.24 -19.17 -0.76
CA ALA A 17 20.86 -19.51 -0.39
C ALA A 17 20.86 -20.43 0.84
N PRO A 18 21.26 -19.92 2.03
CA PRO A 18 21.35 -20.72 3.25
C PRO A 18 19.99 -21.15 3.82
N VAL A 19 18.89 -20.61 3.29
CA VAL A 19 17.53 -20.88 3.74
C VAL A 19 16.68 -21.20 2.52
N ASP A 20 15.87 -22.26 2.61
CA ASP A 20 15.08 -22.78 1.48
C ASP A 20 14.12 -21.75 0.85
N ASP A 21 13.60 -20.81 1.64
CA ASP A 21 12.65 -19.77 1.20
C ASP A 21 13.32 -18.43 0.82
N ASP A 22 14.65 -18.40 0.71
CA ASP A 22 15.40 -17.21 0.35
C ASP A 22 15.38 -16.98 -1.17
N ILE A 23 14.29 -16.40 -1.67
CA ILE A 23 14.09 -16.11 -3.10
C ILE A 23 15.23 -15.23 -3.65
N GLU A 24 15.74 -14.27 -2.87
CA GLU A 24 16.88 -13.44 -3.25
C GLU A 24 18.13 -14.31 -3.42
N GLY A 25 18.40 -15.20 -2.46
CA GLY A 25 19.52 -16.14 -2.50
C GLY A 25 19.44 -17.13 -3.67
N LEU A 26 18.26 -17.68 -3.95
CA LEU A 26 18.03 -18.56 -5.09
C LEU A 26 18.29 -17.83 -6.42
N LEU A 27 17.84 -16.58 -6.53
CA LEU A 27 18.11 -15.77 -7.71
C LEU A 27 19.59 -15.39 -7.81
N ALA A 28 20.25 -15.11 -6.69
CA ALA A 28 21.69 -14.85 -6.64
C ALA A 28 22.49 -16.08 -7.11
N TYR A 29 22.08 -17.29 -6.72
CA TYR A 29 22.65 -18.54 -7.23
C TYR A 29 22.44 -18.71 -8.73
N ALA A 30 21.28 -18.33 -9.27
CA ALA A 30 21.04 -18.33 -10.71
C ALA A 30 22.00 -17.36 -11.44
N TYR A 31 22.27 -16.18 -10.87
CA TYR A 31 23.27 -15.24 -11.40
C TYR A 31 24.69 -15.84 -11.39
N PHE A 32 25.06 -16.55 -10.31
CA PHE A 32 26.32 -17.28 -10.26
C PHE A 32 26.42 -18.33 -11.39
N LYS A 33 25.41 -19.18 -11.58
CA LYS A 33 25.42 -20.21 -12.65
C LYS A 33 25.52 -19.58 -14.04
N ARG A 34 24.83 -18.46 -14.26
CA ARG A 34 24.96 -17.68 -15.49
C ARG A 34 26.38 -17.16 -15.68
N HIS A 35 27.03 -16.67 -14.62
CA HIS A 35 28.43 -16.25 -14.68
C HIS A 35 29.38 -17.42 -14.99
N LYS A 36 29.25 -18.57 -14.31
CA LYS A 36 30.05 -19.78 -14.59
C LYS A 36 29.93 -20.18 -16.07
N ARG A 37 28.71 -20.18 -16.62
CA ARG A 37 28.47 -20.49 -18.03
C ARG A 37 29.15 -19.49 -18.96
N ALA A 38 29.01 -18.18 -18.69
CA ALA A 38 29.65 -17.14 -19.49
C ALA A 38 31.18 -17.26 -19.46
N TRP A 39 31.75 -17.51 -18.27
CA TRP A 39 33.18 -17.76 -18.11
C TRP A 39 33.64 -18.98 -18.91
N SER A 40 32.95 -20.12 -18.81
CA SER A 40 33.29 -21.34 -19.54
C SER A 40 33.25 -21.15 -21.06
N HIS A 41 32.23 -20.45 -21.59
CA HIS A 41 32.17 -20.11 -23.01
C HIS A 41 33.31 -19.18 -23.45
N ASN A 42 33.63 -18.17 -22.65
CA ASN A 42 34.74 -17.26 -22.92
C ASN A 42 36.08 -18.00 -22.89
N PHE A 43 36.24 -18.93 -21.94
CA PHE A 43 37.42 -19.78 -21.82
C PHE A 43 37.60 -20.65 -23.07
N LEU A 44 36.54 -21.34 -23.50
CA LEU A 44 36.54 -22.15 -24.72
C LEU A 44 36.92 -21.33 -25.95
N ARG A 45 36.34 -20.13 -26.10
CA ARG A 45 36.66 -19.24 -27.22
C ARG A 45 38.11 -18.77 -27.20
N ALA A 46 38.67 -18.51 -26.02
CA ALA A 46 40.03 -17.98 -25.88
C ALA A 46 41.12 -19.05 -25.98
N ARG A 47 40.84 -20.27 -25.52
CA ARG A 47 41.85 -21.36 -25.41
C ARG A 47 41.63 -22.50 -26.40
N GLY A 48 40.49 -22.53 -27.10
CA GLY A 48 40.13 -23.59 -28.04
C GLY A 48 39.81 -24.94 -27.38
N ARG A 49 39.67 -24.97 -26.05
CA ARG A 49 39.32 -26.17 -25.26
C ARG A 49 38.45 -25.80 -24.06
N HIS A 50 37.72 -26.78 -23.53
CA HIS A 50 37.01 -26.61 -22.26
C HIS A 50 37.99 -26.41 -21.08
N PRO A 51 37.56 -25.73 -20.00
CA PRO A 51 38.33 -25.63 -18.77
C PRO A 51 38.67 -27.02 -18.22
N SER A 52 39.87 -27.18 -17.66
CA SER A 52 40.20 -28.35 -16.86
C SER A 52 39.59 -28.22 -15.45
N GLU A 53 39.56 -29.33 -14.71
CA GLU A 53 39.07 -29.31 -13.33
C GLU A 53 39.80 -28.27 -12.47
N VAL A 54 41.13 -28.20 -12.54
CA VAL A 54 41.94 -27.20 -11.82
C VAL A 54 41.53 -25.75 -12.16
N GLU A 55 41.17 -25.49 -13.41
CA GLU A 55 40.72 -24.16 -13.85
C GLU A 55 39.30 -23.85 -13.37
N GLU A 56 38.43 -24.87 -13.28
CA GLU A 56 37.10 -24.72 -12.66
C GLU A 56 37.20 -24.44 -11.17
N ILE A 57 38.13 -25.09 -10.46
CA ILE A 57 38.40 -24.84 -9.05
C ILE A 57 38.84 -23.40 -8.85
N ALA A 58 39.82 -22.94 -9.64
CA ALA A 58 40.31 -21.55 -9.56
C ALA A 58 39.19 -20.53 -9.85
N PHE A 59 38.28 -20.84 -10.78
CA PHE A 59 37.10 -20.02 -11.00
C PHE A 59 36.19 -20.01 -9.77
N SER A 60 35.86 -21.17 -9.20
CA SER A 60 35.02 -21.28 -8.01
C SER A 60 35.60 -20.49 -6.83
N GLU A 61 36.91 -20.59 -6.57
CA GLU A 61 37.59 -19.81 -5.55
C GLU A 61 37.45 -18.30 -5.78
N SER A 62 37.61 -17.84 -7.02
CA SER A 62 37.41 -16.43 -7.38
C SER A 62 35.95 -15.97 -7.27
N ALA A 63 35.00 -16.88 -7.50
CA ALA A 63 33.57 -16.62 -7.47
C ALA A 63 32.98 -16.65 -6.05
N CYS A 64 33.65 -17.34 -5.12
CA CYS A 64 33.28 -17.47 -3.71
C CYS A 64 33.88 -16.37 -2.81
N VAL A 65 34.55 -15.36 -3.36
CA VAL A 65 35.04 -14.21 -2.58
C VAL A 65 33.85 -13.36 -2.10
N SER A 66 33.93 -12.82 -0.88
CA SER A 66 32.85 -12.06 -0.24
C SER A 66 32.28 -10.93 -1.12
N ASP A 67 33.11 -10.15 -1.80
CA ASP A 67 32.67 -9.10 -2.71
C ASP A 67 31.82 -9.65 -3.87
N GLN A 68 32.23 -10.79 -4.45
CA GLN A 68 31.54 -11.39 -5.57
C GLN A 68 30.20 -12.00 -5.15
N ILE A 69 30.13 -12.60 -3.96
CA ILE A 69 28.88 -13.04 -3.34
C ILE A 69 27.92 -11.86 -3.17
N SER A 70 28.39 -10.76 -2.57
CA SER A 70 27.58 -9.55 -2.39
C SER A 70 27.07 -8.99 -3.72
N ARG A 71 27.87 -9.05 -4.79
CA ARG A 71 27.43 -8.64 -6.13
C ARG A 71 26.28 -9.49 -6.66
N TYR A 72 26.32 -10.81 -6.49
CA TYR A 72 25.20 -11.66 -6.93
C TYR A 72 23.93 -11.37 -6.16
N ARG A 73 24.02 -11.17 -4.83
CA ARG A 73 22.87 -10.80 -4.00
C ARG A 73 22.29 -9.44 -4.38
N GLN A 74 23.16 -8.45 -4.61
CA GLN A 74 22.72 -7.14 -5.07
C GLN A 74 22.05 -7.18 -6.45
N GLN A 75 22.55 -8.01 -7.38
CA GLN A 75 21.89 -8.22 -8.67
C GLN A 75 20.51 -8.86 -8.52
N ALA A 76 20.39 -9.86 -7.64
CA ALA A 76 19.12 -10.48 -7.31
C ALA A 76 18.13 -9.49 -6.71
N GLN A 77 18.55 -8.72 -5.70
CA GLN A 77 17.72 -7.68 -5.09
C GLN A 77 17.23 -6.66 -6.12
N ASN A 78 18.13 -6.14 -6.96
CA ASN A 78 17.76 -5.17 -8.00
C ASN A 78 16.74 -5.75 -8.99
N ALA A 79 16.90 -7.03 -9.38
CA ALA A 79 15.97 -7.70 -10.26
C ALA A 79 14.59 -7.90 -9.62
N LEU A 80 14.54 -8.28 -8.33
CA LEU A 80 13.29 -8.41 -7.58
C LEU A 80 12.58 -7.07 -7.41
N VAL A 81 13.32 -6.00 -7.11
CA VAL A 81 12.77 -4.63 -7.02
C VAL A 81 12.21 -4.19 -8.37
N ALA A 82 12.93 -4.42 -9.46
CA ALA A 82 12.46 -4.09 -10.80
C ALA A 82 11.19 -4.88 -11.17
N TYR A 83 11.14 -6.17 -10.83
CA TYR A 83 9.97 -7.02 -11.04
C TYR A 83 8.77 -6.53 -10.21
N GLY A 84 8.98 -6.20 -8.93
CA GLY A 84 7.93 -5.64 -8.07
C GLY A 84 7.38 -4.31 -8.61
N ALA A 85 8.25 -3.44 -9.10
CA ALA A 85 7.85 -2.18 -9.74
C ALA A 85 7.03 -2.40 -11.02
N MET A 86 7.37 -3.42 -11.81
CA MET A 86 6.60 -3.83 -13.00
C MET A 86 5.20 -4.32 -12.58
N CYS A 87 5.11 -5.23 -11.60
CA CYS A 87 3.82 -5.73 -11.12
C CYS A 87 2.91 -4.62 -10.57
N VAL A 88 3.47 -3.66 -9.82
CA VAL A 88 2.70 -2.50 -9.32
C VAL A 88 2.31 -1.56 -10.46
N GLY A 89 3.19 -1.39 -11.46
CA GLY A 89 2.90 -0.63 -12.67
C GLY A 89 1.72 -1.22 -13.45
N ASP A 90 1.72 -2.53 -13.64
CA ASP A 90 0.66 -3.27 -14.35
C ASP A 90 -0.66 -3.23 -13.57
N ALA A 91 -0.61 -3.33 -12.24
CA ALA A 91 -1.80 -3.24 -11.38
C ALA A 91 -2.31 -1.80 -11.18
N ARG A 92 -1.60 -0.78 -11.68
CA ARG A 92 -1.89 0.64 -11.36
C ARG A 92 -3.28 1.09 -11.80
N GLU A 93 -3.77 0.63 -12.95
CA GLU A 93 -5.11 0.98 -13.42
C GLU A 93 -6.20 0.37 -12.54
N ASP A 94 -6.03 -0.88 -12.12
CA ASP A 94 -6.99 -1.57 -11.27
C ASP A 94 -6.98 -0.99 -9.84
N ILE A 95 -5.80 -0.69 -9.29
CA ILE A 95 -5.65 0.03 -8.01
C ILE A 95 -6.33 1.41 -8.08
N ALA A 96 -6.18 2.13 -9.20
CA ALA A 96 -6.82 3.43 -9.38
C ALA A 96 -8.34 3.32 -9.46
N ARG A 97 -8.86 2.32 -10.19
CA ARG A 97 -10.31 2.05 -10.27
C ARG A 97 -10.89 1.66 -8.92
N GLU A 98 -10.24 0.74 -8.20
CA GLU A 98 -10.66 0.31 -6.88
C GLU A 98 -10.65 1.47 -5.88
N ALA A 99 -9.62 2.32 -5.90
CA ALA A 99 -9.55 3.50 -5.04
C ALA A 99 -10.66 4.53 -5.35
N ILE A 100 -11.04 4.70 -6.62
CA ILE A 100 -12.16 5.57 -7.02
C ILE A 100 -13.49 4.97 -6.57
N THR A 101 -13.72 3.68 -6.84
CA THR A 101 -14.95 2.97 -6.43
C THR A 101 -15.13 2.99 -4.92
N ALA A 102 -14.09 2.66 -4.15
CA ALA A 102 -14.13 2.71 -2.69
C ALA A 102 -14.40 4.13 -2.15
N ARG A 103 -13.94 5.17 -2.84
CA ARG A 103 -14.26 6.56 -2.50
C ARG A 103 -15.70 6.92 -2.85
N MET A 104 -16.21 6.42 -3.97
CA MET A 104 -17.61 6.63 -4.38
C MET A 104 -18.58 5.93 -3.45
N GLU A 105 -18.30 4.69 -3.03
CA GLU A 105 -19.11 3.95 -2.06
C GLU A 105 -19.16 4.68 -0.71
N ARG A 106 -18.02 5.12 -0.18
CA ARG A 106 -17.99 5.93 1.05
C ARG A 106 -18.76 7.25 0.92
N SER A 107 -18.74 7.87 -0.27
CA SER A 107 -19.48 9.09 -0.53
C SER A 107 -20.98 8.83 -0.69
N ALA A 108 -21.36 7.71 -1.31
CA ALA A 108 -22.74 7.26 -1.45
C ALA A 108 -23.35 6.91 -0.08
N GLU A 109 -22.58 6.27 0.81
CA GLU A 109 -23.00 5.95 2.18
C GLU A 109 -23.23 7.21 3.03
N VAL A 110 -22.37 8.23 2.89
CA VAL A 110 -22.55 9.55 3.52
C VAL A 110 -23.79 10.27 2.96
N VAL A 111 -24.08 10.12 1.67
CA VAL A 111 -25.25 10.72 1.02
C VAL A 111 -26.54 9.98 1.37
N GLU A 112 -26.54 8.65 1.47
CA GLU A 112 -27.67 7.85 1.95
C GLU A 112 -27.96 8.12 3.43
N GLN A 113 -26.94 8.24 4.28
CA GLN A 113 -27.12 8.70 5.66
C GLN A 113 -27.58 10.17 5.74
N SER A 114 -27.31 10.96 4.70
CA SER A 114 -27.88 12.30 4.53
C SER A 114 -29.32 12.30 4.01
N GLY A 115 -29.99 11.14 3.97
CA GLY A 115 -31.42 10.93 3.66
C GLY A 115 -32.41 11.63 4.59
N SER A 116 -31.99 12.64 5.34
CA SER A 116 -32.82 13.46 6.22
C SER A 116 -32.95 14.91 5.75
N LEU A 117 -32.38 15.35 4.62
CA LEU A 117 -32.50 16.77 4.24
C LEU A 117 -33.94 17.17 3.89
N ASP A 118 -34.71 16.31 3.22
CA ASP A 118 -36.13 16.61 2.90
C ASP A 118 -37.05 16.56 4.14
N SER A 119 -36.81 15.63 5.07
CA SER A 119 -37.56 15.57 6.34
C SER A 119 -37.17 16.69 7.31
N GLN A 120 -35.91 17.11 7.31
CA GLN A 120 -35.39 18.18 8.16
C GLN A 120 -35.87 19.56 7.68
N VAL A 121 -35.90 19.80 6.37
CA VAL A 121 -36.49 21.05 5.82
C VAL A 121 -37.99 21.12 6.11
N LYS A 122 -38.74 20.03 5.94
CA LYS A 122 -40.18 19.97 6.30
C LYS A 122 -40.41 20.21 7.79
N SER A 123 -39.60 19.62 8.67
CA SER A 123 -39.68 19.82 10.11
C SER A 123 -39.39 21.27 10.53
N SER A 124 -38.36 21.90 9.97
CA SER A 124 -37.99 23.28 10.30
C SER A 124 -39.03 24.31 9.86
N VAL A 125 -39.65 24.10 8.69
CA VAL A 125 -40.75 24.97 8.21
C VAL A 125 -41.98 24.84 9.11
N ILE A 126 -42.35 23.60 9.48
CA ILE A 126 -43.50 23.34 10.37
C ILE A 126 -43.28 23.95 11.76
N SER A 127 -42.08 23.82 12.32
CA SER A 127 -41.75 24.40 13.63
C SER A 127 -41.88 25.93 13.61
N THR A 128 -41.36 26.58 12.58
CA THR A 128 -41.41 28.05 12.46
C THR A 128 -42.84 28.56 12.30
N LEU A 129 -43.65 27.86 11.49
CA LEU A 129 -45.08 28.17 11.35
C LEU A 129 -45.84 27.99 12.65
N LEU A 130 -45.57 26.92 13.40
CA LEU A 130 -46.22 26.64 14.67
C LEU A 130 -45.86 27.71 15.72
N THR A 131 -44.58 28.05 15.85
CA THR A 131 -44.13 29.10 16.78
C THR A 131 -44.74 30.45 16.41
N THR A 132 -44.78 30.80 15.13
CA THR A 132 -45.39 32.04 14.65
C THR A 132 -46.89 32.08 14.96
N ALA A 133 -47.61 30.97 14.73
CA ALA A 133 -49.04 30.87 15.04
C ALA A 133 -49.31 31.03 16.55
N ILE A 134 -48.49 30.41 17.40
CA ILE A 134 -48.59 30.55 18.86
C ILE A 134 -48.37 32.01 19.27
N LEU A 135 -47.33 32.67 18.75
CA LEU A 135 -47.05 34.07 19.09
C LEU A 135 -48.18 35.01 18.66
N VAL A 136 -48.76 34.79 17.47
CA VAL A 136 -49.90 35.56 16.99
C VAL A 136 -51.14 35.35 17.88
N LEU A 137 -51.43 34.11 18.27
CA LEU A 137 -52.54 33.80 19.18
C LEU A 137 -52.34 34.41 20.57
N LEU A 138 -51.11 34.39 21.08
CA LEU A 138 -50.76 34.96 22.38
C LEU A 138 -50.91 36.49 22.34
N ALA A 139 -50.41 37.14 21.29
CA ALA A 139 -50.59 38.58 21.07
C ALA A 139 -52.07 38.97 20.92
N ALA A 140 -52.85 38.18 20.17
CA ALA A 140 -54.29 38.40 20.02
C ALA A 140 -55.05 38.19 21.34
N GLY A 141 -54.67 37.18 22.12
CA GLY A 141 -55.25 36.89 23.43
C GLY A 141 -54.99 38.00 24.44
N VAL A 142 -53.75 38.51 24.52
CA VAL A 142 -53.38 39.68 25.34
C VAL A 142 -54.23 40.89 24.93
N ARG A 143 -54.35 41.15 23.62
CA ARG A 143 -55.16 42.26 23.10
C ARG A 143 -56.66 42.10 23.40
N LEU A 144 -57.21 40.89 23.31
CA LEU A 144 -58.62 40.59 23.61
C LEU A 144 -58.94 40.68 25.10
N LEU A 145 -58.01 40.27 25.96
CA LEU A 145 -58.15 40.37 27.41
C LEU A 145 -57.90 41.79 27.94
N GLY A 146 -57.48 42.73 27.07
CA GLY A 146 -57.21 44.11 27.44
C GLY A 146 -56.07 44.26 28.46
N ILE A 147 -55.22 43.25 28.57
CA ILE A 147 -54.06 43.27 29.48
C ILE A 147 -52.99 44.06 28.74
N ASP A 148 -52.78 45.32 29.13
CA ASP A 148 -51.64 46.08 28.65
C ASP A 148 -50.38 45.49 29.32
N LEU A 149 -49.47 44.91 28.53
CA LEU A 149 -48.25 44.31 29.07
C LEU A 149 -47.38 45.34 29.80
N LEU A 150 -47.55 46.62 29.46
CA LEU A 150 -46.93 47.75 30.15
C LEU A 150 -47.42 47.87 31.59
N ASP A 151 -48.72 47.69 31.86
CA ASP A 151 -49.28 47.74 33.22
C ASP A 151 -48.72 46.62 34.11
N VAL A 152 -48.47 45.43 33.56
CA VAL A 152 -47.88 44.30 34.29
C VAL A 152 -46.41 44.56 34.61
N VAL A 153 -45.65 45.09 33.64
CA VAL A 153 -44.24 45.44 33.85
C VAL A 153 -44.10 46.58 34.85
N ASP A 154 -44.97 47.59 34.78
CA ASP A 154 -45.01 48.70 35.72
C ASP A 154 -45.43 48.24 37.12
N ALA A 155 -46.40 47.31 37.24
CA ALA A 155 -46.79 46.73 38.53
C ALA A 155 -45.69 45.85 39.16
N VAL A 156 -44.85 45.21 38.36
CA VAL A 156 -43.71 44.40 38.84
C VAL A 156 -42.52 45.28 39.22
N ASN A 157 -42.25 46.35 38.46
CA ASN A 157 -41.17 47.31 38.77
C ASN A 157 -41.54 48.29 39.89
N ALA A 158 -42.83 48.49 40.19
CA ALA A 158 -43.31 49.30 41.30
C ALA A 158 -43.26 48.57 42.67
N LYS A 159 -42.68 47.37 42.72
CA LYS A 159 -42.51 46.54 43.92
C LYS A 159 -41.05 46.35 44.26
#